data_AF-A0A1F9VQD5-F1
#
_entry.id   AF-A0A1F9VQD5-F1
#
_cell.length_a   1.000
_cell.length_b   1.000
_cell.length_c   1.000
_cell.angle_alpha   90.00
_cell.angle_beta   90.00
_cell.angle_gamma   90.00
#
_symmetry.space_group_name_H-M   'P 1'
#
loop_
_entity.id
_entity.type
_entity.pdbx_description
1 polymer ?
#
loop_
_entity_poly.entity_id
_entity_poly.type
_entity_poly.pdbx_seq_one_letter_code
_entity_poly.pdbx_strand_id
1 'polypeptide(L)' 'MRGKRKLKIKAARPLEDRLLGQLLRKHPAVLQVLDEHGIHFCAGCYLTLFSSVKGAAAFHAVPDFDKFLGDLRRSLKK' A
#
# COMPACT_ATOMS: atom_id res chain seq x y z
N MET A 1 -2.01 -2.32 -42.32
CA MET A 1 -3.10 -2.29 -41.31
C MET A 1 -2.53 -2.68 -39.95
N ARG A 2 -2.26 -1.73 -39.03
CA ARG A 2 -1.78 -2.04 -37.68
C ARG A 2 -2.97 -2.42 -36.80
N GLY A 3 -3.11 -3.71 -36.49
CA GLY A 3 -4.13 -4.23 -35.60
C GLY A 3 -4.09 -3.53 -34.24
N LYS A 4 -5.17 -2.86 -33.88
CA LYS A 4 -5.37 -2.23 -32.57
C LYS A 4 -5.37 -3.35 -31.51
N ARG A 5 -4.23 -3.59 -30.85
CA ARG A 5 -4.18 -4.46 -29.66
C ARG A 5 -5.10 -3.84 -28.61
N LYS A 6 -6.23 -4.49 -28.36
CA LYS A 6 -7.09 -4.18 -27.21
C LYS A 6 -6.27 -4.45 -25.95
N LEU A 7 -5.72 -3.41 -25.33
CA LEU A 7 -5.14 -3.51 -24.00
C LEU A 7 -6.25 -4.01 -23.07
N LYS A 8 -6.17 -5.27 -22.62
CA LYS A 8 -7.02 -5.79 -21.55
C LYS A 8 -6.73 -4.92 -20.33
N ILE A 9 -7.71 -4.13 -19.91
CA ILE A 9 -7.63 -3.34 -18.69
C ILE A 9 -7.44 -4.34 -17.55
N LYS A 10 -6.21 -4.41 -17.00
CA LYS A 10 -5.94 -5.26 -15.84
C LYS A 10 -6.84 -4.75 -14.71
N ALA A 11 -7.63 -5.65 -14.14
CA ALA A 11 -8.41 -5.36 -12.94
C ALA A 11 -7.52 -4.67 -11.90
N ALA A 12 -8.09 -3.72 -11.14
CA ALA A 12 -7.34 -3.01 -10.11
C ALA A 12 -6.66 -4.02 -9.18
N ARG A 13 -5.34 -3.85 -8.96
CA ARG A 13 -4.60 -4.74 -8.06
C ARG A 13 -5.22 -4.71 -6.65
N PRO A 14 -5.25 -5.87 -5.95
CA PRO A 14 -5.64 -5.94 -4.53
C PRO A 14 -4.85 -4.93 -3.70
N LEU A 15 -5.42 -4.44 -2.59
CA LEU A 15 -4.80 -3.39 -1.79
C LEU A 15 -3.45 -3.83 -1.22
N GLU A 16 -3.41 -5.05 -0.72
CA GLU A 16 -2.25 -5.75 -0.18
C GLU A 16 -1.04 -5.80 -1.14
N ASP A 17 -1.29 -5.74 -2.45
CA ASP A 17 -0.27 -5.78 -3.51
C ASP A 17 0.11 -4.39 -4.05
N ARG A 18 -0.52 -3.32 -3.56
CA ARG A 18 -0.22 -1.95 -3.99
C ARG A 18 1.03 -1.44 -3.29
N LEU A 19 1.77 -0.59 -4.00
CA LEU A 19 2.97 0.04 -3.44
C LEU A 19 2.60 1.08 -2.39
N LEU A 20 3.25 0.99 -1.24
CA LEU A 20 2.95 1.85 -0.10
C LEU A 20 3.21 3.33 -0.41
N GLY A 21 4.33 3.64 -1.07
CA GLY A 21 4.66 5.01 -1.49
C GLY A 21 3.63 5.61 -2.46
N GLN A 22 2.99 4.79 -3.30
CA GLN A 22 1.91 5.27 -4.17
C GLN A 22 0.63 5.58 -3.40
N LEU A 23 0.32 4.79 -2.36
CA LEU A 23 -0.83 5.05 -1.48
C LEU A 23 -0.61 6.33 -0.69
N LEU A 24 0.56 6.48 -0.05
CA LEU A 24 0.92 7.68 0.71
C LEU A 24 0.87 8.96 -0.13
N ARG A 25 1.40 8.93 -1.36
CA ARG A 25 1.39 10.09 -2.25
C ARG A 25 -0.03 10.52 -2.65
N LYS A 26 -0.95 9.57 -2.81
CA LYS A 26 -2.34 9.84 -3.22
C LYS A 26 -3.25 10.16 -2.03
N HIS A 27 -2.97 9.56 -0.88
CA HIS A 27 -3.77 9.62 0.33
C HIS A 27 -2.85 9.85 1.53
N PRO A 28 -2.45 11.10 1.82
CA PRO A 28 -1.54 11.39 2.93
C PRO A 28 -2.06 10.93 4.29
N ALA A 29 -3.39 10.83 4.47
CA ALA A 29 -4.03 10.30 5.68
C ALA A 29 -3.63 8.85 6.01
N VAL A 30 -3.14 8.07 5.02
CA VAL A 30 -2.59 6.73 5.23
C VAL A 30 -1.42 6.75 6.21
N LEU A 31 -0.66 7.85 6.28
CA LEU A 31 0.49 7.96 7.18
C LEU A 31 0.10 7.74 8.64
N GLN A 32 -1.06 8.23 9.07
CA GLN A 32 -1.55 8.03 10.43
C GLN A 32 -1.82 6.54 10.71
N VAL A 33 -2.47 5.83 9.78
CA VAL A 33 -2.72 4.39 9.93
C VAL A 33 -1.41 3.59 10.00
N LEU A 34 -0.40 3.98 9.21
CA LEU A 34 0.90 3.32 9.26
C LEU A 34 1.56 3.48 10.63
N ASP A 35 1.52 4.68 11.19
CA ASP A 35 2.08 4.98 12.50
C ASP A 35 1.37 4.20 13.63
N GLU A 36 0.03 4.16 13.60
CA GLU A 36 -0.80 3.39 14.55
C GLU A 36 -0.51 1.88 14.53
N HIS A 37 -0.02 1.35 13.39
CA HIS A 37 0.33 -0.05 13.20
C HIS A 37 1.85 -0.32 13.26
N GLY A 38 2.66 0.66 13.69
CA GLY A 38 4.09 0.50 13.92
C GLY A 38 4.96 0.52 12.65
N ILE A 39 4.40 0.96 11.51
CA ILE A 39 5.15 1.11 10.26
C ILE A 39 5.71 2.52 10.21
N HIS A 40 6.99 2.66 10.58
CA HIS A 40 7.70 3.94 10.56
C HIS A 40 8.71 4.03 9.41
N PHE A 41 9.04 5.27 9.02
CA PHE A 41 10.00 5.55 7.95
C PHE A 41 11.19 6.32 8.48
N CYS A 42 12.38 5.77 8.32
CA CYS A 42 13.66 6.45 8.50
C CYS A 42 14.53 6.28 7.25
N ALA A 43 15.71 6.89 7.24
CA ALA A 43 16.67 6.75 6.13
C ALA A 43 17.01 5.28 5.81
N GLY A 44 16.95 4.38 6.79
CA GLY A 44 17.13 2.93 6.61
C GLY A 44 15.89 2.17 6.13
N CYS A 45 14.69 2.70 6.36
CA CYS A 45 13.41 2.04 6.01
C CYS A 45 12.78 2.59 4.72
N TYR A 46 13.53 3.39 3.94
CA TYR A 46 13.03 3.98 2.69
C TYR A 46 12.56 2.91 1.67
N LEU A 47 13.15 1.71 1.71
CA LEU A 47 12.76 0.56 0.89
C LEU A 47 11.30 0.11 1.13
N THR A 48 10.75 0.35 2.33
CA THR A 48 9.34 0.08 2.66
C THR A 48 8.39 0.87 1.75
N LEU A 49 8.78 2.07 1.29
CA LEU A 49 7.97 2.87 0.36
C LEU A 49 7.84 2.24 -1.03
N PHE A 50 8.82 1.42 -1.42
CA PHE A 50 8.83 0.68 -2.68
C PHE A 50 8.31 -0.75 -2.54
N SER A 51 7.85 -1.13 -1.36
CA SER A 51 7.28 -2.45 -1.06
C SER A 51 5.76 -2.44 -1.22
N SER A 52 5.18 -3.62 -1.40
CA SER A 52 3.72 -3.79 -1.29
C SER A 52 3.26 -3.56 0.15
N VAL A 53 1.97 -3.26 0.35
CA VAL A 53 1.37 -3.16 1.69
C VAL A 53 1.65 -4.42 2.52
N LYS A 54 1.49 -5.61 1.92
CA LYS A 54 1.80 -6.89 2.57
C LYS A 54 3.28 -7.03 2.91
N GLY A 55 4.17 -6.64 1.99
CA GLY A 55 5.61 -6.70 2.22
C GLY A 55 6.06 -5.76 3.34
N ALA A 56 5.50 -4.55 3.37
CA ALA A 56 5.75 -3.58 4.44
C ALA A 56 5.27 -4.11 5.79
N ALA A 57 4.05 -4.63 5.86
CA ALA A 57 3.49 -5.19 7.09
C ALA A 57 4.32 -6.37 7.62
N ALA A 58 4.78 -7.25 6.74
CA ALA A 58 5.65 -8.37 7.11
C ALA A 58 7.02 -7.89 7.61
N PHE A 59 7.64 -6.92 6.93
CA PHE A 59 8.94 -6.38 7.31
C PHE A 59 8.92 -5.69 8.69
N HIS A 60 7.83 -4.97 8.99
CA HIS A 60 7.63 -4.30 10.27
C HIS A 60 6.94 -5.18 11.33
N ALA A 61 6.75 -6.48 11.04
CA ALA A 61 6.13 -7.45 11.94
C ALA A 61 4.78 -6.99 12.52
N VAL A 62 3.91 -6.44 11.66
CA VAL A 62 2.56 -6.01 12.07
C VAL A 62 1.78 -7.20 12.66
N PRO A 63 1.31 -7.12 13.91
CA PRO A 63 0.77 -8.28 14.63
C PRO A 63 -0.60 -8.75 14.11
N ASP A 64 -1.42 -7.82 13.59
CA ASP A 64 -2.74 -8.13 13.03
C ASP A 64 -2.87 -7.50 11.63
N PHE A 65 -2.54 -8.31 10.62
CA PHE A 65 -2.55 -7.86 9.23
C PHE A 65 -3.95 -7.55 8.70
N ASP A 66 -4.97 -8.28 9.14
CA ASP A 66 -6.35 -8.10 8.67
C ASP A 66 -6.95 -6.81 9.23
N LYS A 67 -6.69 -6.52 10.51
CA LYS A 67 -7.05 -5.23 11.13
C LYS A 67 -6.36 -4.07 10.42
N PHE A 68 -5.06 -4.19 10.17
CA PHE A 68 -4.29 -3.19 9.41
C PHE A 68 -4.89 -2.91 8.04
N LEU A 69 -5.19 -3.95 7.25
CA LEU A 69 -5.85 -3.79 5.95
C LEU A 69 -7.23 -3.14 6.07
N GLY A 70 -7.98 -3.46 7.12
CA GLY A 70 -9.27 -2.85 7.43
C GLY A 70 -9.17 -1.34 7.68
N ASP A 71 -8.25 -0.93 8.54
CA ASP A 71 -7.98 0.49 8.84
C ASP A 71 -7.49 1.24 7.61
N LEU A 72 -6.59 0.63 6.84
CA LEU A 72 -6.07 1.21 5.61
C LEU A 72 -7.19 1.45 4.60
N ARG A 73 -8.09 0.47 4.40
CA ARG A 73 -9.26 0.62 3.50
C ARG A 73 -10.20 1.74 3.96
N ARG A 74 -10.39 1.91 5.28
CA ARG A 74 -11.20 3.01 5.82
C ARG A 74 -10.55 4.37 5.53
N SER A 75 -9.25 4.49 5.72
CA SER A 75 -8.51 5.73 5.44
C SER A 75 -8.52 6.12 3.97
N LEU A 76 -8.59 5.17 3.03
CA LEU A 76 -8.63 5.45 1.59
C LEU A 76 -9.99 5.97 1.09
N LYS A 77 -11.05 5.89 1.90
CA LYS A 77 -12.40 6.38 1.57
C LYS A 77 -12.69 7.79 2.09
N LYS A 78 -11.80 8.33 2.93
CA LYS A 78 -11.84 9.73 3.37
C LYS A 78 -11.22 10.61 2.29
#